data_AF-A0A3M1I2V4-F1
#
_entry.id   AF-A0A3M1I2V4-F1
#
_cell.length_a   1.000
_cell.length_b   1.000
_cell.length_c   1.000
_cell.angle_alpha   90.00
_cell.angle_beta   90.00
_cell.angle_gamma   90.00
#
_symmetry.space_group_name_H-M   'P 1'
#
loop_
_entity.id
_entity.type
_entity.pdbx_description
1 polymer ?
#
loop_
_entity_poly.entity_id
_entity_poly.type
_entity_poly.pdbx_seq_one_letter_code
_entity_poly.pdbx_strand_id
1 'polypeptide(L)'
;FGPRYYYEGLYSLTLFSAAGVFWLAEEVMTKGVWRRAYRLGTAILLIFLVTYNLAVYLPARLDEMKGLYNMSRARWTPFLTHQAQALTPALVVVHVQKNWTDYGTFLDLEDPWLSTPFVFAISRGHSADSRLARDYPNRTLIHYYARQPHTLYVTRKPRRR
;
A
#
# COMPACT_ATOMS: atom_id res chain seq x y z
N PHE A 1 6.37 6.40 -7.57
CA PHE A 1 5.60 7.04 -6.50
C PHE A 1 5.28 5.98 -5.45
N GLY A 2 5.84 6.12 -4.24
CA GLY A 2 5.58 5.20 -3.13
C GLY A 2 4.96 5.97 -1.96
N PRO A 3 3.97 5.43 -1.22
CA PRO A 3 3.33 6.11 -0.10
C PRO A 3 4.35 6.58 0.96
N ARG A 4 5.45 5.83 1.12
CA ARG A 4 6.56 6.14 2.03
C ARG A 4 7.05 7.60 1.93
N TYR A 5 7.28 8.09 0.72
CA TYR A 5 7.78 9.45 0.51
C TYR A 5 6.76 10.52 0.91
N TYR A 6 5.46 10.20 0.82
CA TYR A 6 4.40 11.08 1.31
C TYR A 6 4.40 11.14 2.83
N TYR A 7 4.48 9.99 3.51
CA TYR A 7 4.47 9.94 4.98
C TYR A 7 5.72 10.59 5.60
N GLU A 8 6.89 10.44 4.99
CA GLU A 8 8.13 11.05 5.47
C GLU A 8 8.11 12.58 5.36
N GLY A 9 7.57 13.15 4.26
CA GLY A 9 7.52 14.59 4.03
C GLY A 9 6.31 15.31 4.65
N LEU A 10 5.24 14.59 4.98
CA LEU A 10 3.97 15.18 5.43
C LEU A 10 4.14 16.00 6.72
N TYR A 11 4.95 15.53 7.66
CA TYR A 11 5.19 16.23 8.93
C TYR A 11 5.83 17.61 8.69
N SER A 12 6.91 17.66 7.90
CA SER A 12 7.60 18.91 7.58
C SER A 12 6.70 19.88 6.83
N LEU A 13 5.93 19.38 5.85
CA LEU A 13 4.99 20.19 5.10
C LEU A 13 3.88 20.76 5.99
N THR A 14 3.38 19.96 6.94
CA THR A 14 2.32 20.36 7.87
C THR A 14 2.82 21.45 8.82
N LEU A 15 4.00 21.26 9.42
CA LEU A 15 4.63 22.24 10.30
C LEU A 15 4.96 23.54 9.58
N PHE A 16 5.50 23.47 8.36
CA PHE A 16 5.79 24.65 7.56
C PHE A 16 4.52 25.39 7.14
N SER A 17 3.47 24.66 6.76
CA SER A 17 2.16 25.26 6.45
C SER A 17 1.55 25.94 7.68
N ALA A 18 1.60 25.28 8.85
CA ALA A 18 1.12 25.86 10.10
C ALA A 18 1.91 27.11 10.49
N ALA A 19 3.24 27.07 10.39
CA ALA A 19 4.10 28.22 10.65
C ALA A 19 3.75 29.40 9.71
N GLY A 20 3.55 29.15 8.42
CA GLY A 20 3.10 30.19 7.46
C GLY A 20 1.73 30.76 7.79
N VAL A 21 0.78 29.94 8.26
CA VAL A 21 -0.54 30.39 8.71
C VAL A 21 -0.45 31.26 9.96
N PHE A 22 0.31 30.84 10.97
CA PHE A 22 0.53 31.62 12.18
C PHE A 22 1.24 32.93 11.86
N TRP A 23 2.28 32.89 11.02
CA TRP A 23 2.97 34.05 10.51
C TRP A 23 2.02 35.05 9.83
N LEU A 24 1.15 34.59 8.92
CA LEU A 24 0.14 35.44 8.28
C LEU A 24 -0.94 35.94 9.23
N ALA A 25 -1.23 35.21 10.31
CA ALA A 25 -2.24 35.58 11.31
C ALA A 25 -1.71 36.51 12.42
N GLU A 26 -0.39 36.53 12.65
CA GLU A 26 0.27 37.30 13.71
C GLU A 26 1.19 38.42 13.20
N GLU A 27 1.94 38.23 12.12
CA GLU A 27 3.09 39.07 11.76
C GLU A 27 2.77 40.27 10.86
N VAL A 28 1.57 40.36 10.29
CA VAL A 28 1.03 41.63 9.76
C VAL A 28 0.52 42.47 10.95
N MET A 29 1.47 42.90 11.79
CA MET A 29 1.26 43.73 12.98
C MET A 29 0.90 45.17 12.64
N THR A 30 -0.28 45.39 12.06
CA THR A 30 -0.94 46.70 12.07
C THR A 30 -1.90 46.78 13.26
N LYS A 31 -1.70 47.73 14.17
CA LYS A 31 -2.67 48.03 15.24
C LYS A 31 -3.99 48.49 14.60
N GLY A 32 -5.13 47.95 15.06
CA GLY A 32 -6.47 48.39 14.64
C GLY A 32 -7.22 47.43 13.70
N VAL A 33 -8.23 47.98 13.01
CA VAL A 33 -9.25 47.26 12.19
C VAL A 33 -8.64 46.32 11.13
N TRP A 34 -7.45 46.65 10.64
CA TRP A 34 -6.67 45.86 9.68
C TRP A 34 -6.30 44.47 10.20
N ARG A 35 -6.02 44.30 11.50
CA ARG A 35 -5.75 42.97 12.09
C ARG A 35 -6.93 42.01 11.95
N ARG A 36 -8.16 42.52 12.08
CA ARG A 36 -9.37 41.70 11.92
C ARG A 36 -9.60 41.32 10.46
N ALA A 37 -9.33 42.25 9.54
CA ALA A 37 -9.40 42.00 8.11
C ALA A 37 -8.39 40.92 7.65
N TYR A 38 -7.12 41.00 8.09
CA TYR A 38 -6.11 39.99 7.76
C TYR A 38 -6.45 38.61 8.33
N ARG A 39 -6.90 38.53 9.59
CA ARG A 39 -7.34 37.25 10.18
C ARG A 39 -8.51 36.62 9.43
N LEU A 40 -9.50 37.43 9.05
CA LEU A 40 -10.62 36.96 8.24
C LEU A 40 -10.16 36.54 6.84
N GLY A 41 -9.27 37.31 6.22
CA GLY A 41 -8.67 36.99 4.92
C GLY A 41 -7.91 35.66 4.94
N THR A 42 -7.04 35.45 5.94
CA THR A 42 -6.32 34.19 6.13
C THR A 42 -7.28 33.02 6.37
N ALA A 43 -8.31 33.22 7.20
CA ALA A 43 -9.33 32.18 7.44
C ALA A 43 -10.11 31.84 6.17
N ILE A 44 -10.55 32.83 5.40
CA ILE A 44 -11.25 32.64 4.12
C ILE A 44 -10.35 31.91 3.13
N LEU A 45 -9.09 32.32 3.01
CA LEU A 45 -8.12 31.67 2.12
C LEU A 45 -7.90 30.21 2.51
N LEU A 46 -7.74 29.91 3.81
CA LEU A 46 -7.58 28.54 4.28
C LEU A 46 -8.82 27.70 4.01
N ILE A 47 -10.02 28.21 4.32
CA ILE A 47 -11.28 27.53 4.02
C ILE A 47 -11.37 27.25 2.52
N PHE A 48 -11.04 28.24 1.68
CA PHE A 48 -11.04 28.07 0.24
C PHE A 48 -10.05 26.99 -0.21
N LEU A 49 -8.80 27.04 0.22
CA LEU A 49 -7.77 26.06 -0.15
C LEU A 49 -8.12 24.64 0.31
N VAL A 50 -8.63 24.48 1.54
CA VAL A 50 -9.07 23.17 2.06
C VAL A 50 -10.28 22.67 1.28
N THR A 51 -11.27 23.53 1.01
CA THR A 51 -12.46 23.16 0.25
C THR A 51 -12.08 22.75 -1.18
N TYR A 52 -11.23 23.52 -1.84
CA TYR A 52 -10.72 23.20 -3.18
C TYR A 52 -9.93 21.87 -3.18
N ASN A 53 -9.10 21.66 -2.16
CA ASN A 53 -8.36 20.41 -2.02
C ASN A 53 -9.32 19.21 -1.91
N LEU A 54 -10.32 19.29 -1.04
CA LEU A 54 -11.27 18.20 -0.79
C LEU A 54 -12.25 17.96 -1.96
N ALA A 55 -12.70 19.03 -2.62
CA ALA A 55 -13.72 18.95 -3.66
C ALA A 55 -13.16 18.69 -5.07
N VAL A 56 -11.94 19.13 -5.36
CA VAL A 56 -11.38 19.10 -6.72
C VAL A 56 -10.10 18.27 -6.80
N TYR A 57 -9.08 18.64 -6.01
CA TYR A 57 -7.76 18.02 -6.14
C TYR A 57 -7.71 16.57 -5.62
N LEU A 58 -8.22 16.34 -4.40
CA LEU A 58 -8.16 15.03 -3.75
C LEU A 58 -8.96 13.96 -4.50
N PRO A 59 -10.20 14.20 -4.98
CA PRO A 59 -10.93 13.20 -5.75
C PRO A 59 -10.20 12.80 -7.04
N ALA A 60 -9.72 13.76 -7.82
CA ALA A 60 -8.96 13.49 -9.04
C ALA A 60 -7.68 12.69 -8.73
N ARG A 61 -6.94 13.10 -7.69
CA ARG A 61 -5.71 12.42 -7.29
C ARG A 61 -5.95 11.00 -6.78
N LEU A 62 -7.01 10.77 -6.01
CA LEU A 62 -7.38 9.43 -5.55
C LEU A 62 -7.79 8.53 -6.71
N ASP A 63 -8.44 9.09 -7.73
CA ASP A 63 -8.82 8.33 -8.91
C ASP A 63 -7.60 7.84 -9.70
N GLU A 64 -6.58 8.69 -9.88
CA GLU A 64 -5.30 8.29 -10.47
C GLU A 64 -4.57 7.19 -9.68
N MET A 65 -4.81 7.10 -8.36
CA MET A 65 -4.19 6.10 -7.49
C MET A 65 -4.92 4.75 -7.54
N LYS A 66 -6.16 4.69 -8.04
CA LYS A 66 -6.87 3.41 -8.19
C LYS A 66 -6.23 2.57 -9.28
N GLY A 67 -5.93 1.31 -8.97
CA GLY A 67 -5.31 0.40 -9.93
C GLY A 67 -3.89 0.80 -10.34
N LEU A 68 -3.24 1.69 -9.58
CA LEU A 68 -1.87 2.11 -9.86
C LEU A 68 -0.95 0.89 -9.95
N TYR A 69 -0.11 0.85 -10.97
CA TYR A 69 0.75 -0.30 -11.29
C TYR A 69 0.02 -1.64 -11.52
N ASN A 70 -1.26 -1.57 -11.91
CA ASN A 70 -2.14 -2.73 -12.10
C ASN A 70 -2.31 -3.59 -10.83
N MET A 71 -2.10 -2.98 -9.66
CA MET A 71 -2.40 -3.57 -8.35
C MET A 71 -3.90 -3.44 -8.10
N SER A 72 -4.59 -4.57 -7.98
CA SER A 72 -6.03 -4.61 -7.76
C SER A 72 -6.41 -5.84 -6.96
N ARG A 73 -7.42 -5.69 -6.11
CA ARG A 73 -8.03 -6.77 -5.32
C ARG A 73 -8.51 -7.93 -6.18
N ALA A 74 -8.84 -7.69 -7.45
CA ALA A 74 -9.21 -8.73 -8.40
C ALA A 74 -8.12 -9.81 -8.56
N ARG A 75 -6.84 -9.45 -8.35
CA ARG A 75 -5.72 -10.40 -8.38
C ARG A 75 -5.74 -11.40 -7.23
N TRP A 76 -6.46 -11.13 -6.14
CA TRP A 76 -6.53 -12.03 -4.98
C TRP A 76 -7.48 -13.20 -5.20
N THR A 77 -8.40 -13.09 -6.15
CA THR A 77 -9.45 -14.09 -6.44
C THR A 77 -8.96 -15.55 -6.38
N PRO A 78 -7.81 -15.92 -6.96
CA PRO A 78 -7.31 -17.31 -6.90
C PRO A 78 -7.11 -17.83 -5.48
N PHE A 79 -6.66 -16.97 -4.55
CA PHE A 79 -6.38 -17.31 -3.16
C PHE A 79 -7.60 -17.20 -2.24
N LEU A 80 -8.70 -16.60 -2.70
CA LEU A 80 -9.96 -16.51 -1.95
C LEU A 80 -10.89 -17.71 -2.19
N THR A 81 -10.57 -18.58 -3.16
CA THR A 81 -11.37 -19.78 -3.45
C THR A 81 -11.28 -20.82 -2.33
N HIS A 82 -12.35 -21.59 -2.12
CA HIS A 82 -12.33 -22.71 -1.18
C HIS A 82 -11.22 -23.74 -1.48
N GLN A 83 -10.93 -24.00 -2.76
CA GLN A 83 -9.85 -24.93 -3.14
C GLN A 83 -8.49 -24.42 -2.69
N ALA A 84 -8.20 -23.13 -2.86
CA ALA A 84 -6.95 -22.54 -2.41
C ALA A 84 -6.85 -22.52 -0.88
N GLN A 85 -7.94 -22.16 -0.19
CA GLN A 85 -7.99 -22.15 1.28
C GLN A 85 -7.72 -23.54 1.87
N ALA A 86 -8.16 -24.62 1.21
CA ALA A 86 -7.88 -26.00 1.62
C ALA A 86 -6.39 -26.40 1.50
N LEU A 87 -5.55 -25.60 0.81
CA LEU A 87 -4.10 -25.81 0.73
C LEU A 87 -3.34 -25.11 1.86
N THR A 88 -4.01 -24.30 2.68
CA THR A 88 -3.39 -23.57 3.79
C THR A 88 -3.06 -24.51 4.97
N PRO A 89 -2.03 -24.20 5.79
CA PRO A 89 -1.12 -23.07 5.65
C PRO A 89 -0.15 -23.28 4.47
N ALA A 90 0.06 -22.25 3.65
CA ALA A 90 0.83 -22.34 2.41
C ALA A 90 1.94 -21.30 2.34
N LEU A 91 3.06 -21.69 1.73
CA LEU A 91 4.13 -20.83 1.25
C LEU A 91 4.00 -20.77 -0.28
N VAL A 92 3.70 -19.59 -0.80
CA VAL A 92 3.47 -19.30 -2.20
C VAL A 92 4.68 -18.58 -2.77
N VAL A 93 5.43 -19.26 -3.63
CA VAL A 93 6.54 -18.68 -4.38
C VAL A 93 5.99 -18.07 -5.67
N VAL A 94 5.97 -16.74 -5.72
CA VAL A 94 5.44 -15.95 -6.82
C VAL A 94 6.52 -15.71 -7.88
N HIS A 95 6.29 -16.26 -9.06
CA HIS A 95 7.10 -16.03 -10.26
C HIS A 95 6.63 -14.75 -10.94
N VAL A 96 7.35 -13.67 -10.64
CA VAL A 96 7.15 -12.35 -11.28
C VAL A 96 7.54 -12.44 -12.75
N GLN A 97 6.74 -11.82 -13.61
CA GLN A 97 6.98 -11.89 -15.06
C GLN A 97 7.26 -10.54 -15.68
N LYS A 98 6.58 -9.49 -15.20
CA LYS A 98 6.75 -8.15 -15.75
C LYS A 98 7.36 -7.21 -14.71
N ASN A 99 6.72 -7.12 -13.55
CA ASN A 99 7.04 -6.09 -12.56
C ASN A 99 6.88 -6.65 -11.15
N TRP A 100 7.59 -6.07 -10.19
CA TRP A 100 7.47 -6.40 -8.76
C TRP A 100 6.02 -6.38 -8.24
N THR A 101 5.11 -5.67 -8.90
CA THR A 101 3.69 -5.58 -8.55
C THR A 101 2.92 -6.88 -8.74
N ASP A 102 3.44 -7.81 -9.57
CA ASP A 102 2.91 -9.18 -9.68
C ASP A 102 3.02 -9.94 -8.37
N TYR A 103 4.00 -9.59 -7.52
CA TYR A 103 4.15 -10.09 -6.15
C TYR A 103 3.53 -9.13 -5.14
N GLY A 104 3.85 -7.83 -5.24
CA GLY A 104 3.50 -6.83 -4.23
C GLY A 104 2.00 -6.71 -3.95
N THR A 105 1.14 -7.05 -4.92
CA THR A 105 -0.31 -7.05 -4.72
C THR A 105 -0.80 -8.07 -3.68
N PHE A 106 0.00 -9.07 -3.33
CA PHE A 106 -0.38 -10.13 -2.38
C PHE A 106 0.07 -9.84 -0.95
N LEU A 107 0.91 -8.83 -0.73
CA LEU A 107 1.40 -8.46 0.61
C LEU A 107 0.25 -8.08 1.56
N ASP A 108 -0.87 -7.58 1.02
CA ASP A 108 -2.07 -7.27 1.79
C ASP A 108 -2.79 -8.51 2.35
N LEU A 109 -2.47 -9.71 1.85
CA LEU A 109 -2.95 -10.99 2.39
C LEU A 109 -2.04 -11.53 3.50
N GLU A 110 -0.93 -10.85 3.77
CA GLU A 110 0.06 -11.22 4.78
C GLU A 110 0.01 -10.30 6.01
N ASP A 111 0.62 -10.78 7.08
CA ASP A 111 0.91 -9.98 8.27
C ASP A 111 2.42 -9.98 8.53
N PRO A 112 2.96 -8.97 9.25
CA PRO A 112 4.40 -8.88 9.53
C PRO A 112 5.00 -10.07 10.29
N TRP A 113 4.18 -10.89 10.96
CA TRP A 113 4.60 -12.08 11.70
C TRP A 113 4.49 -13.38 10.89
N LEU A 114 4.05 -13.30 9.62
CA LEU A 114 3.92 -14.43 8.70
C LEU A 114 3.03 -15.56 9.27
N SER A 115 2.00 -15.17 10.02
CA SER A 115 1.05 -16.07 10.71
C SER A 115 -0.20 -16.38 9.87
N THR A 116 -0.44 -15.59 8.83
CA THR A 116 -1.52 -15.70 7.86
C THR A 116 -1.55 -17.06 7.12
N PRO A 117 -2.74 -17.45 6.60
CA PRO A 117 -2.91 -18.73 5.89
C PRO A 117 -1.99 -18.88 4.67
N PHE A 118 -1.70 -17.78 3.97
CA PHE A 118 -0.74 -17.73 2.88
C PHE A 118 0.43 -16.83 3.26
N VAL A 119 1.63 -17.31 2.99
CA VAL A 119 2.85 -16.51 3.00
C VAL A 119 3.39 -16.46 1.59
N PHE A 120 3.72 -15.29 1.07
CA PHE A 120 4.15 -15.03 -0.28
C PHE A 120 5.62 -14.64 -0.30
N ALA A 121 6.38 -15.26 -1.19
CA ALA A 121 7.76 -14.89 -1.47
C ALA A 121 7.95 -14.68 -2.95
N ILE A 122 8.74 -13.67 -3.33
CA ILE A 122 9.17 -13.50 -4.71
C ILE A 122 10.16 -14.62 -5.06
N SER A 123 9.96 -15.30 -6.20
CA SER A 123 10.93 -16.29 -6.67
C SER A 123 12.27 -15.62 -6.94
N ARG A 124 13.34 -16.23 -6.44
CA ARG A 124 14.74 -15.82 -6.67
C ARG A 124 15.52 -16.88 -7.45
N GLY A 125 14.80 -17.83 -8.05
CA GLY A 125 15.37 -18.98 -8.74
C GLY A 125 15.38 -20.25 -7.89
N HIS A 126 15.46 -21.39 -8.56
CA HIS A 126 15.18 -22.70 -7.97
C HIS A 126 15.95 -23.03 -6.67
N SER A 127 17.24 -22.68 -6.62
CA SER A 127 18.08 -22.93 -5.43
C SER A 127 17.64 -22.11 -4.21
N ALA A 128 17.29 -20.84 -4.41
CA ALA A 128 16.84 -19.97 -3.34
C ALA A 128 15.43 -20.35 -2.86
N ASP A 129 14.54 -20.65 -3.81
CA ASP A 129 13.16 -21.07 -3.51
C ASP A 129 13.16 -22.40 -2.73
N SER A 130 14.06 -23.33 -3.08
CA SER A 130 14.23 -24.59 -2.36
C SER A 130 14.81 -24.43 -0.96
N ARG A 131 15.72 -23.46 -0.75
CA ARG A 131 16.21 -23.11 0.60
C ARG A 131 15.06 -22.58 1.44
N LEU A 132 14.32 -21.60 0.91
CA LEU A 132 13.17 -21.03 1.60
C LEU A 132 12.12 -22.08 1.95
N ALA A 133 11.83 -23.01 1.03
CA ALA A 133 10.87 -24.08 1.27
C ALA A 133 11.26 -25.02 2.43
N ARG A 134 12.56 -25.12 2.76
CA ARG A 134 13.05 -25.89 3.93
C ARG A 134 12.84 -25.17 5.24
N ASP A 135 12.85 -23.83 5.24
CA ASP A 135 12.62 -23.00 6.42
C ASP A 135 11.13 -22.99 6.83
N TYR A 136 10.22 -23.32 5.90
CA TYR A 136 8.78 -23.46 6.14
C TYR A 136 8.28 -24.92 5.90
N PRO A 137 8.77 -25.91 6.67
CA PRO A 137 8.44 -27.32 6.44
C PRO A 137 6.96 -27.63 6.70
N ASN A 138 6.31 -26.84 7.56
CA ASN A 138 4.92 -27.03 7.97
C ASN A 138 3.89 -26.41 7.00
N ARG A 139 4.35 -25.74 5.93
CA ARG A 139 3.48 -25.11 4.93
C ARG A 139 3.48 -25.87 3.61
N THR A 140 2.35 -25.88 2.91
CA THR A 140 2.22 -26.35 1.53
C THR A 140 3.04 -25.45 0.62
N LEU A 141 3.95 -26.00 -0.18
CA LEU A 141 4.70 -25.24 -1.18
C LEU A 141 3.89 -25.12 -2.47
N ILE A 142 3.61 -23.89 -2.87
CA ILE A 142 2.89 -23.55 -4.09
C ILE A 142 3.79 -22.65 -4.93
N HIS A 143 3.96 -22.97 -6.22
CA HIS A 143 4.48 -22.02 -7.19
C HIS A 143 3.33 -21.36 -7.93
N TYR A 144 3.35 -20.03 -7.95
CA TYR A 144 2.33 -19.21 -8.60
C TYR A 144 2.94 -18.40 -9.73
N TYR A 145 2.32 -18.41 -10.91
CA TYR A 145 2.78 -17.70 -12.09
C TYR A 145 1.75 -16.66 -12.51
N ALA A 146 2.14 -15.39 -12.60
CA ALA A 146 1.21 -14.30 -12.87
C ALA A 146 0.43 -14.41 -14.21
N ARG A 147 1.00 -15.04 -15.25
CA ARG A 147 0.29 -15.34 -16.53
C ARG A 147 -0.78 -16.41 -16.39
N GLN A 148 -0.75 -17.22 -15.34
CA GLN A 148 -1.68 -18.32 -15.10
C GLN A 148 -2.36 -18.13 -13.76
N PRO A 149 -3.10 -17.03 -13.57
CA PRO A 149 -3.55 -16.60 -12.26
C PRO A 149 -4.48 -17.61 -11.58
N HIS A 150 -5.17 -18.47 -12.31
CA HIS A 150 -6.10 -19.45 -11.76
C HIS A 150 -5.46 -20.83 -11.48
N THR A 151 -4.15 -20.96 -11.67
CA THR A 151 -3.44 -22.23 -11.52
C THR A 151 -2.44 -22.15 -10.37
N LEU A 152 -2.65 -23.00 -9.35
CA LEU A 152 -1.74 -23.13 -8.21
C LEU A 152 -0.93 -24.42 -8.35
N TYR A 153 0.37 -24.29 -8.61
CA TYR A 153 1.24 -25.46 -8.78
C TYR A 153 1.74 -25.95 -7.42
N VAL A 154 1.06 -26.93 -6.86
CA VAL A 154 1.43 -27.55 -5.59
C VAL A 154 2.61 -28.50 -5.81
N THR A 155 3.75 -28.22 -5.18
CA THR A 155 4.97 -29.04 -5.30
C THR A 155 5.22 -29.89 -4.06
N ARG A 156 4.76 -29.44 -2.88
CA ARG A 156 4.93 -30.18 -1.62
C ARG A 156 3.76 -29.90 -0.69
N LYS A 157 3.18 -30.94 -0.10
CA LYS A 157 2.25 -30.82 1.03
C LYS A 157 3.01 -30.98 2.36
N PRO A 158 2.50 -30.43 3.48
CA PRO A 158 3.07 -30.66 4.79
C PRO A 158 3.10 -32.16 5.09
N ARG A 159 4.16 -32.65 5.73
CA ARG A 159 4.15 -34.01 6.28
C ARG A 159 3.08 -34.05 7.38
N ARG A 160 2.05 -34.88 7.20
CA ARG A 160 1.14 -35.24 8.31
C ARG A 160 1.99 -35.95 9.35
N ARG A 161 2.04 -35.41 10.58
CA ARG A 161 2.54 -36.13 11.74
C ARG A 161 1.51 -37.14 12.18
#